data_AF-A0A7C5ZX08-F1
#
_entry.id   AF-A0A7C5ZX08-F1
#
_cell.length_a   1.000
_cell.length_b   1.000
_cell.length_c   1.000
_cell.angle_alpha   90.00
_cell.angle_beta   90.00
_cell.angle_gamma   90.00
#
_symmetry.space_group_name_H-M   'P 1'
#
loop_
_entity.id
_entity.type
_entity.pdbx_description
1 polymer ?
#
loop_
_entity_poly.entity_id
_entity_poly.type
_entity_poly.pdbx_seq_one_letter_code
_entity_poly.pdbx_strand_id
1 'polypeptide(L)'
;MLEIVETGQPDKYTKTIRIISDDKEIAEGKVYLADEQEAKIFRQKLKRKIKEGDPYSVKVMFKNEEEARRVMEHVRQAVSAKYSQVDSKQVFLLVERNGRLEQVR
;
A
#
# COMPACT_ATOMS: atom_id res chain seq x y z
N MET A 1 -2.50 -19.29 -2.40
CA MET A 1 -2.34 -18.39 -3.58
C MET A 1 -2.53 -16.96 -3.12
N LEU A 2 -1.72 -16.00 -3.59
CA LEU A 2 -1.81 -14.60 -3.18
C LEU A 2 -2.51 -13.77 -4.25
N GLU A 3 -3.55 -13.04 -3.87
CA GLU A 3 -4.33 -12.18 -4.75
C GLU A 3 -4.39 -10.75 -4.21
N ILE A 4 -4.27 -9.76 -5.11
CA ILE A 4 -4.41 -8.33 -4.79
C ILE A 4 -5.68 -7.81 -5.45
N VAL A 5 -6.69 -7.50 -4.66
CA VAL A 5 -7.99 -7.01 -5.12
C VAL A 5 -8.08 -5.50 -4.93
N GLU A 6 -8.40 -4.76 -5.99
CA GLU A 6 -8.70 -3.33 -5.89
C GLU A 6 -10.15 -3.16 -5.41
N THR A 7 -10.36 -2.31 -4.40
CA THR A 7 -11.66 -2.10 -3.78
C THR A 7 -12.02 -0.62 -3.72
N GLY A 8 -13.33 -0.32 -3.77
CA GLY A 8 -13.86 1.03 -3.71
C GLY A 8 -14.05 1.70 -5.08
N GLN A 9 -14.45 2.98 -5.06
CA GLN A 9 -14.56 3.77 -6.28
C GLN A 9 -13.18 4.05 -6.88
N PRO A 10 -13.01 3.94 -8.20
CA PRO A 10 -11.73 4.21 -8.86
C PRO A 10 -11.39 5.71 -8.77
N ASP A 11 -10.56 6.07 -7.80
CA ASP A 11 -9.83 7.33 -7.82
C ASP A 11 -8.56 7.13 -8.67
N LYS A 12 -8.34 8.03 -9.63
CA LYS A 12 -7.23 7.94 -10.59
C LYS A 12 -5.86 7.88 -9.90
N TYR A 13 -5.77 8.41 -8.68
CA TYR A 13 -4.52 8.69 -7.99
C TYR A 13 -4.33 7.88 -6.71
N THR A 14 -5.41 7.34 -6.16
CA THR A 14 -5.38 6.50 -4.98
C THR A 14 -6.24 5.27 -5.20
N LYS A 15 -5.66 4.08 -5.09
CA LYS A 15 -6.41 2.82 -5.10
C LYS A 15 -6.37 2.20 -3.71
N THR A 16 -7.50 1.69 -3.23
CA THR A 16 -7.53 0.84 -2.05
C THR A 16 -7.38 -0.60 -2.51
N ILE A 17 -6.50 -1.36 -1.85
CA ILE A 17 -6.25 -2.76 -2.15
C ILE A 17 -6.51 -3.64 -0.94
N ARG A 18 -6.90 -4.88 -1.20
CA ARG A 18 -6.93 -5.98 -0.23
C ARG A 18 -5.99 -7.07 -0.71
N ILE A 19 -5.32 -7.70 0.23
CA ILE A 19 -4.41 -8.81 -0.04
C ILE A 19 -5.04 -10.05 0.57
N ILE A 20 -5.33 -11.02 -0.30
CA ILE A 20 -5.97 -12.28 0.06
C ILE A 20 -4.92 -13.38 -0.10
N SER A 21 -4.75 -14.19 0.94
CA SER A 21 -3.97 -15.43 0.90
C SER A 21 -4.83 -16.57 1.40
N ASP A 22 -4.95 -17.62 0.60
CA ASP A 22 -5.68 -18.85 0.97
C ASP A 22 -7.12 -18.55 1.43
N ASP A 23 -7.84 -17.77 0.60
CA ASP A 23 -9.23 -17.32 0.81
C ASP A 23 -9.45 -16.45 2.06
N LYS A 24 -8.38 -15.94 2.67
CA LYS A 24 -8.45 -15.01 3.81
C LYS A 24 -7.79 -13.68 3.48
N GLU A 25 -8.46 -12.60 3.84
CA GLU A 25 -7.88 -11.26 3.75
C GLU A 25 -6.86 -11.06 4.88
N ILE A 26 -5.59 -11.03 4.52
CA ILE A 26 -4.44 -10.92 5.43
C ILE A 26 -3.94 -9.49 5.62
N ALA A 27 -4.21 -8.62 4.66
CA ALA A 27 -3.81 -7.21 4.70
C ALA A 27 -4.71 -6.32 3.85
N GLU A 28 -4.71 -5.03 4.17
CA GLU A 28 -5.32 -3.97 3.36
C GLU A 28 -4.31 -2.88 3.07
N GLY A 29 -4.52 -2.09 2.02
CA GLY A 29 -3.55 -1.09 1.65
C GLY A 29 -4.08 0.03 0.79
N LYS A 30 -3.22 1.03 0.60
CA LYS A 30 -3.44 2.15 -0.31
C LYS A 30 -2.25 2.28 -1.25
N VAL A 31 -2.55 2.42 -2.53
CA VAL A 31 -1.61 2.65 -3.62
C VAL A 31 -1.77 4.10 -4.04
N TYR A 32 -0.67 4.84 -4.07
CA TYR A 32 -0.62 6.23 -4.49
C TYR A 32 0.09 6.29 -5.84
N LEU A 33 -0.63 6.72 -6.88
CA LEU A 33 -0.17 6.77 -8.27
C LEU A 33 0.06 8.20 -8.78
N ALA A 34 -0.09 9.20 -7.92
CA ALA A 34 0.19 10.59 -8.28
C ALA A 34 1.71 10.81 -8.39
N ASP A 35 2.14 11.52 -9.43
CA ASP A 35 3.50 12.06 -9.50
C ASP A 35 3.70 13.26 -8.56
N GLU A 36 4.92 13.79 -8.47
CA GLU A 36 5.22 14.90 -7.54
C GLU A 36 4.47 16.20 -7.87
N GLN A 37 4.23 16.48 -9.15
CA GLN A 37 3.50 17.68 -9.58
C GLN A 37 2.01 17.52 -9.25
N GLU A 38 1.44 16.36 -9.54
CA GLU A 38 0.07 16.01 -9.18
C GLU A 38 -0.11 16.01 -7.66
N ALA A 39 0.80 15.40 -6.91
CA ALA A 39 0.78 15.39 -5.45
C ALA A 39 0.84 16.81 -4.86
N LYS A 40 1.60 17.74 -5.48
CA LYS A 40 1.61 19.16 -5.11
C LYS A 40 0.24 19.81 -5.34
N ILE A 41 -0.41 19.53 -6.47
CA ILE A 41 -1.77 20.00 -6.76
C ILE A 41 -2.78 19.40 -5.78
N PHE A 42 -2.67 18.12 -5.42
CA PHE A 42 -3.52 17.45 -4.43
C PHE A 42 -3.40 18.06 -3.03
N ARG A 43 -2.16 18.33 -2.59
CA ARG A 43 -1.88 19.01 -1.31
C ARG A 43 -2.53 20.39 -1.26
N GLN A 44 -2.44 21.15 -2.35
CA GLN A 44 -2.93 22.52 -2.42
C GLN A 44 -4.46 22.63 -2.63
N LYS A 45 -5.03 21.85 -3.56
CA LYS A 45 -6.44 21.98 -3.96
C LYS A 45 -7.41 21.11 -3.18
N LEU A 46 -7.02 19.89 -2.81
CA LEU A 46 -7.95 18.88 -2.28
C LEU A 46 -7.84 18.67 -0.77
N LYS A 47 -6.95 19.41 -0.08
CA LYS A 47 -6.63 19.28 1.36
C LYS A 47 -6.36 17.84 1.81
N ARG A 48 -6.01 16.94 0.88
CA ARG A 48 -5.64 15.56 1.19
C ARG A 48 -4.21 15.55 1.71
N LYS A 49 -3.99 14.84 2.82
CA LYS A 49 -2.66 14.66 3.44
C LYS A 49 -1.83 13.61 2.67
N ILE A 50 -1.57 13.82 1.38
CA ILE A 50 -0.50 13.10 0.69
C ILE A 50 0.80 13.71 1.23
N LYS A 51 1.56 12.94 2.02
CA LYS A 51 2.82 13.42 2.62
C LYS A 51 3.92 13.44 1.56
N GLU A 52 4.96 14.22 1.82
CA GLU A 52 6.17 14.19 1.01
C GLU A 52 6.77 12.77 1.08
N GLY A 53 7.08 12.18 -0.09
CA GLY A 53 7.50 10.77 -0.21
C GLY A 53 6.37 9.74 -0.42
N ASP A 54 5.10 10.15 -0.38
CA ASP A 54 3.97 9.30 -0.77
C ASP A 54 3.74 9.14 -2.30
N PRO A 55 4.22 10.03 -3.21
CA PRO A 55 4.11 9.81 -4.66
C PRO A 55 4.70 8.47 -5.09
N TYR A 56 3.99 7.74 -5.95
CA TYR A 56 4.38 6.40 -6.40
C TYR A 56 4.75 5.43 -5.26
N SER A 57 3.91 5.38 -4.22
CA SER A 57 4.12 4.49 -3.06
C SER A 57 2.93 3.56 -2.82
N VAL A 58 3.19 2.45 -2.13
CA VAL A 58 2.18 1.51 -1.66
C VAL A 58 2.35 1.30 -0.18
N LYS A 59 1.28 1.47 0.59
CA LYS A 59 1.23 1.18 2.02
C LYS A 59 0.30 0.01 2.27
N VAL A 60 0.84 -1.10 2.74
CA VAL A 60 0.10 -2.32 3.10
C VAL A 60 0.14 -2.47 4.61
N MET A 61 -1.01 -2.65 5.23
CA MET A 61 -1.18 -2.88 6.67
C MET A 61 -1.65 -4.32 6.87
N PHE A 62 -0.83 -5.13 7.52
CA PHE A 62 -1.16 -6.50 7.88
C PHE A 62 -2.00 -6.53 9.14
N LYS A 63 -2.95 -7.47 9.18
CA LYS A 63 -3.78 -7.72 10.37
C LYS A 63 -3.01 -8.42 11.49
N ASN A 64 -1.98 -9.18 11.14
CA ASN A 64 -1.19 -9.98 12.06
C ASN A 64 0.30 -9.90 11.67
N GLU A 65 1.17 -9.72 12.67
CA GLU A 65 2.63 -9.67 12.49
C GLU A 65 3.24 -10.99 12.01
N GLU A 66 2.81 -12.13 12.53
CA GLU A 66 3.31 -13.44 12.13
C GLU A 66 3.03 -13.69 10.65
N GLU A 67 1.81 -13.37 10.21
CA GLU A 67 1.45 -13.44 8.79
C GLU A 67 2.26 -12.46 7.95
N ALA A 68 2.45 -11.23 8.45
CA ALA A 68 3.27 -10.23 7.78
C ALA A 68 4.69 -10.75 7.51
N ARG A 69 5.36 -11.30 8.53
CA ARG A 69 6.71 -11.88 8.38
C ARG A 69 6.73 -13.07 7.44
N ARG A 70 5.68 -13.91 7.46
CA ARG A 70 5.57 -15.09 6.58
C ARG A 70 5.46 -14.72 5.11
N VAL A 71 4.72 -13.66 4.79
CA VAL A 71 4.32 -13.35 3.40
C VAL A 71 4.86 -12.03 2.86
N MET A 72 5.64 -11.28 3.64
CA MET A 72 6.13 -9.93 3.30
C MET A 72 6.80 -9.86 1.93
N GLU A 73 7.71 -10.79 1.63
CA GLU A 73 8.46 -10.75 0.37
C GLU A 73 7.57 -11.08 -0.82
N HIS A 74 6.66 -12.05 -0.68
CA HIS A 74 5.68 -12.38 -1.72
C HIS A 74 4.72 -11.21 -1.97
N VAL A 75 4.26 -10.53 -0.91
CA VAL A 75 3.44 -9.32 -1.03
C VAL A 75 4.21 -8.22 -1.74
N ARG A 76 5.46 -7.95 -1.34
CA ARG A 76 6.29 -6.91 -1.96
C ARG A 76 6.46 -7.16 -3.45
N GLN A 77 6.77 -8.39 -3.84
CA GLN A 77 6.93 -8.78 -5.25
C GLN A 77 5.62 -8.68 -6.03
N ALA A 78 4.52 -9.21 -5.49
CA ALA A 78 3.21 -9.16 -6.16
C ALA A 78 2.70 -7.72 -6.35
N VAL A 79 2.88 -6.87 -5.34
CA VAL A 79 2.54 -5.44 -5.42
C VAL A 79 3.39 -4.74 -6.47
N SER A 80 4.71 -4.95 -6.45
CA SER A 80 5.62 -4.33 -7.43
C SER A 80 5.33 -4.79 -8.86
N ALA A 81 4.94 -6.06 -9.05
CA ALA A 81 4.55 -6.59 -10.35
C ALA A 81 3.22 -5.99 -10.85
N LYS A 82 2.21 -5.85 -9.98
CA LYS A 82 0.91 -5.26 -10.34
C LYS A 82 1.01 -3.75 -10.59
N TYR A 83 1.86 -3.06 -9.84
CA TYR A 83 2.05 -1.61 -9.92
C TYR A 83 3.49 -1.29 -10.30
N SER A 84 3.87 -1.61 -11.54
CA SER A 84 5.23 -1.40 -12.08
C SER A 84 5.73 0.06 -12.05
N GLN A 85 4.82 1.00 -11.83
CA GLN A 85 5.07 2.43 -11.70
C GLN A 85 5.63 2.81 -10.30
N VAL A 86 5.47 1.91 -9.33
CA VAL A 86 5.90 2.08 -7.94
C VAL A 86 7.24 1.38 -7.77
N ASP A 87 8.26 2.12 -7.34
CA ASP A 87 9.55 1.53 -7.00
C ASP A 87 9.40 0.57 -5.80
N SER A 88 10.08 -0.58 -5.82
CA SER A 88 9.96 -1.59 -4.76
C SER A 88 10.38 -1.07 -3.36
N LYS A 89 11.21 -0.02 -3.30
CA LYS A 89 11.58 0.70 -2.06
C LYS A 89 10.43 1.55 -1.51
N GLN A 90 9.48 1.93 -2.36
CA GLN A 90 8.27 2.68 -2.01
C GLN A 90 7.09 1.77 -1.63
N VAL A 91 7.34 0.45 -1.47
CA VAL A 91 6.40 -0.49 -0.90
C VAL A 91 6.68 -0.62 0.60
N PHE A 92 5.80 0.01 1.38
CA PHE A 92 5.82 0.00 2.84
C PHE A 92 4.88 -1.07 3.36
N LEU A 93 5.47 -2.09 4.00
CA LEU A 93 4.75 -3.15 4.69
C LEU A 93 4.69 -2.81 6.17
N LEU A 94 3.49 -2.68 6.72
CA LEU A 94 3.23 -2.14 8.04
C LEU A 94 2.42 -3.14 8.87
N VAL A 95 2.65 -3.13 10.17
CA VAL A 95 1.84 -3.84 11.16
C VAL A 95 1.61 -2.94 12.37
N GLU A 96 0.50 -3.11 13.07
CA GLU A 96 0.25 -2.40 14.31
C GLU A 96 0.97 -3.09 15.50
N ARG A 97 1.81 -2.33 16.20
CA ARG A 97 2.49 -2.74 17.43
C ARG A 97 2.29 -1.65 18.48
N ASN A 98 1.76 -2.02 19.65
CA ASN A 98 1.52 -1.07 20.75
C ASN A 98 0.72 0.19 20.32
N GLY A 99 -0.29 0.01 19.45
CA GLY A 99 -1.10 1.11 18.91
C GLY A 99 -0.36 2.04 17.93
N ARG A 100 0.80 1.62 17.41
CA ARG A 100 1.58 2.35 16.41
C ARG A 100 1.79 1.48 15.17
N LEU A 101 1.67 2.09 13.99
CA LEU A 101 2.05 1.44 12.74
C LEU A 101 3.57 1.43 12.62
N GLU A 102 4.14 0.24 12.56
CA GLU A 102 5.57 0.00 12.42
C GLU A 102 5.86 -0.77 11.13
N GLN A 103 7.00 -0.51 10.51
CA GLN A 103 7.42 -1.22 9.32
C GLN A 103 7.85 -2.65 9.69
N VAL A 104 7.33 -3.62 8.94
CA VAL A 104 7.77 -5.01 9.01
C VAL A 104 9.21 -5.06 8.50
N ARG A 105 10.12 -5.53 9.35
CA ARG A 105 11.56 -5.69 9.05
C ARG A 105 11.89 -7.15 8.87
#